data_AF-A0A0C3QN86-F1
#
_entry.id   AF-A0A0C3QN86-F1
#
_cell.length_a   1.000
_cell.length_b   1.000
_cell.length_c   1.000
_cell.angle_alpha   90.00
_cell.angle_beta   90.00
_cell.angle_gamma   90.00
#
_symmetry.space_group_name_H-M   'P 1'
#
loop_
_entity.id
_entity.type
_entity.pdbx_description
1 polymer ?
#
loop_
_entity_poly.entity_id
_entity_poly.type
_entity_poly.pdbx_seq_one_letter_code
_entity_poly.pdbx_strand_id
1 'polypeptide(L)'
;IRQKTQEIFGIRPCLWQIKACRAQLDGKHVISISPTGSGKSLSFFMPFLWRPKGVKILVAPLQLLGEQHASESTLEKLGIKTVNIT
;
A
#
# COMPACT_ATOMS: atom_id res chain seq x y z
N ILE A 1 -5.02 -11.90 -4.80
CA ILE A 1 -4.37 -10.55 -4.83
C ILE A 1 -4.97 -9.70 -5.93
N ARG A 2 -4.67 -9.95 -7.23
CA ARG A 2 -5.15 -9.09 -8.35
C ARG A 2 -6.64 -8.76 -8.32
N GLN A 3 -7.50 -9.77 -8.24
CA GLN A 3 -8.95 -9.58 -8.28
C GLN A 3 -9.45 -8.71 -7.12
N LYS A 4 -9.16 -9.10 -5.87
CA LYS A 4 -9.56 -8.31 -4.69
C LYS A 4 -8.93 -6.91 -4.66
N THR A 5 -7.72 -6.72 -5.19
CA THR A 5 -7.17 -5.37 -5.36
C THR A 5 -8.00 -4.55 -6.36
N GLN A 6 -8.39 -5.11 -7.50
CA GLN A 6 -9.24 -4.43 -8.47
C GLN A 6 -10.62 -4.09 -7.89
N GLU A 7 -11.24 -5.02 -7.17
CA GLU A 7 -12.56 -4.85 -6.56
C GLU A 7 -12.56 -3.72 -5.52
N ILE A 8 -11.50 -3.62 -4.72
CA ILE A 8 -11.43 -2.70 -3.59
C ILE A 8 -10.82 -1.34 -3.97
N PHE A 9 -9.69 -1.35 -4.68
CA PHE A 9 -8.96 -0.14 -5.04
C PHE A 9 -9.38 0.42 -6.40
N GLY A 10 -10.17 -0.30 -7.20
CA GLY A 10 -10.50 0.09 -8.58
C GLY A 10 -9.33 0.01 -9.56
N ILE A 11 -8.15 -0.41 -9.09
CA ILE A 11 -6.89 -0.40 -9.84
C ILE A 11 -6.40 -1.83 -10.06
N ARG A 12 -6.02 -2.16 -11.29
CA ARG A 12 -5.51 -3.49 -11.65
C ARG A 12 -4.02 -3.53 -11.37
N PRO A 13 -3.54 -4.28 -10.36
CA PRO A 13 -2.11 -4.33 -10.09
C PRO A 13 -1.38 -5.11 -11.18
N CYS A 14 -0.21 -4.61 -11.56
CA CYS A 14 0.70 -5.27 -12.47
C CYS A 14 1.46 -6.41 -11.76
N LEU A 15 2.24 -7.18 -12.53
CA LEU A 15 2.86 -8.40 -12.00
C LEU A 15 3.85 -8.14 -10.86
N TRP A 16 4.70 -7.11 -10.98
CA TRP A 16 5.72 -6.83 -9.96
C TRP A 16 5.09 -6.32 -8.66
N GLN A 17 4.02 -5.52 -8.73
CA GLN A 17 3.27 -5.08 -7.55
C GLN A 17 2.69 -6.29 -6.80
N ILE A 18 2.13 -7.26 -7.52
CA ILE A 18 1.61 -8.51 -6.93
C ILE A 18 2.74 -9.32 -6.27
N LYS A 19 3.90 -9.43 -6.93
CA LYS A 19 5.08 -10.13 -6.37
C LYS A 19 5.56 -9.47 -5.07
N ALA A 20 5.68 -8.13 -5.06
CA ALA A 20 6.07 -7.37 -3.88
C ALA A 20 5.06 -7.54 -2.73
N CYS A 21 3.76 -7.48 -3.03
CA CYS A 21 2.69 -7.72 -2.05
C CYS A 21 2.76 -9.13 -1.47
N ARG A 22 2.93 -10.16 -2.33
CA ARG A 22 3.04 -11.54 -1.89
C ARG A 22 4.25 -11.75 -0.97
N ALA A 23 5.41 -11.24 -1.35
CA ALA A 23 6.62 -11.34 -0.55
C ALA A 23 6.47 -10.66 0.83
N GLN A 24 5.82 -9.49 0.90
CA GLN A 24 5.48 -8.84 2.17
C GLN A 24 4.54 -9.70 3.04
N LEU A 25 3.52 -10.35 2.45
CA LEU A 25 2.58 -11.21 3.19
C LEU A 25 3.24 -12.47 3.74
N ASP A 26 4.24 -12.98 3.01
CA ASP A 26 5.09 -14.11 3.41
C ASP A 26 6.16 -13.69 4.45
N GLY A 27 6.17 -12.44 4.91
CA GLY A 27 7.08 -11.95 5.95
C GLY A 27 8.51 -11.67 5.47
N LYS A 28 8.72 -11.52 4.16
CA LYS A 28 10.05 -11.29 3.57
C LYS A 28 10.40 -9.80 3.53
N HIS A 29 11.68 -9.49 3.61
CA HIS A 29 12.21 -8.17 3.27
C HIS A 29 12.17 -7.96 1.75
N VAL A 30 11.68 -6.80 1.31
CA VAL A 30 11.46 -6.50 -0.12
C VAL A 30 12.06 -5.15 -0.45
N ILE A 31 12.95 -5.12 -1.44
CA ILE A 31 13.41 -3.90 -2.10
C ILE A 31 12.73 -3.83 -3.46
N SER A 32 11.98 -2.75 -3.71
CA SER A 32 11.30 -2.51 -4.97
C SER A 32 11.88 -1.26 -5.63
N ILE A 33 12.46 -1.42 -6.82
CA ILE A 33 13.01 -0.32 -7.62
C ILE A 33 12.08 -0.11 -8.81
N SER A 34 11.50 1.08 -8.91
CA SER A 34 10.55 1.42 -9.97
C SER A 34 10.51 2.94 -10.18
N PRO A 35 10.30 3.43 -11.43
CA PRO A 35 10.25 4.86 -11.71
C PRO A 35 9.15 5.61 -10.94
N THR A 36 9.27 6.93 -10.84
CA THR A 36 8.17 7.80 -10.38
C THR A 36 6.95 7.63 -11.29
N GLY A 37 5.74 7.68 -10.71
CA GLY A 37 4.49 7.46 -11.46
C GLY A 37 4.15 6.00 -11.75
N SER A 38 5.06 5.05 -11.51
CA SER A 38 4.83 3.61 -11.76
C SER A 38 3.79 2.93 -10.84
N GLY A 39 3.23 3.65 -9.87
CA GLY A 39 2.24 3.12 -8.93
C GLY A 39 2.82 2.27 -7.80
N LYS A 40 4.09 2.48 -7.39
CA LYS A 40 4.71 1.80 -6.25
C LYS A 40 3.90 1.86 -4.95
N SER A 41 3.16 2.95 -4.71
CA SER A 41 2.35 3.13 -3.49
C SER A 41 1.30 2.03 -3.31
N LEU A 42 0.71 1.53 -4.40
CA LEU A 42 -0.26 0.43 -4.34
C LEU A 42 0.33 -0.83 -3.68
N SER A 43 1.63 -1.08 -3.87
CA SER A 43 2.32 -2.21 -3.25
C SER A 43 2.45 -2.10 -1.73
N PHE A 44 2.38 -0.88 -1.17
CA PHE A 44 2.35 -0.65 0.27
C PHE A 44 0.97 -0.95 0.87
N PHE A 45 -0.11 -0.64 0.14
CA PHE A 45 -1.48 -0.76 0.65
C PHE A 45 -2.10 -2.14 0.45
N MET A 46 -1.79 -2.83 -0.66
CA MET A 46 -2.40 -4.13 -0.97
C MET A 46 -2.32 -5.17 0.16
N PRO A 47 -1.25 -5.27 0.98
CA PRO A 47 -1.21 -6.25 2.06
C PRO A 47 -2.28 -6.05 3.14
N PHE A 48 -2.85 -4.85 3.31
CA PHE A 48 -3.96 -4.62 4.25
C PHE A 48 -5.20 -5.48 3.93
N LEU A 49 -5.42 -5.80 2.64
CA LEU A 49 -6.53 -6.66 2.20
C LEU A 49 -6.52 -8.06 2.84
N TRP A 50 -5.35 -8.51 3.29
CA TRP A 50 -5.13 -9.86 3.83
C TRP A 50 -4.63 -9.87 5.27
N ARG A 51 -4.31 -8.70 5.82
CA ARG A 51 -3.95 -8.50 7.23
C ARG A 51 -4.85 -7.42 7.82
N PRO A 52 -6.16 -7.68 8.02
CA PRO A 52 -7.12 -6.65 8.42
C PRO A 52 -6.86 -6.09 9.83
N LYS A 53 -6.16 -6.84 10.68
CA LYS A 53 -5.70 -6.38 12.01
C LYS A 53 -4.25 -5.89 12.01
N GLY A 54 -3.61 -5.83 10.84
CA GLY A 54 -2.21 -5.44 10.72
C GLY A 54 -2.05 -3.93 10.79
N VAL A 55 -1.02 -3.48 11.51
CA VAL A 55 -0.58 -2.08 11.49
C VAL A 55 0.63 -1.98 10.57
N LYS A 56 0.68 -0.92 9.75
CA LYS A 56 1.87 -0.58 8.95
C LYS A 56 2.37 0.80 9.33
N ILE A 57 3.68 0.91 9.45
CA ILE A 57 4.38 2.18 9.63
C ILE A 57 4.96 2.56 8.26
N LEU A 58 4.48 3.66 7.70
CA LEU A 58 5.01 4.23 6.46
C LEU A 58 5.93 5.39 6.83
N VAL A 59 7.22 5.22 6.58
CA VAL A 59 8.21 6.29 6.78
C VAL A 59 8.34 7.07 5.47
N ALA A 60 7.99 8.35 5.52
CA ALA A 60 8.14 9.27 4.40
C ALA A 60 9.19 10.34 4.75
N PRO A 61 10.14 10.66 3.86
CA PRO A 61 11.15 11.68 4.12
C PRO A 61 10.60 13.11 4.05
N LEU A 62 9.39 13.31 3.52
CA LEU A 62 8.74 14.61 3.39
C LEU A 62 7.39 14.58 4.10
N GLN A 63 7.11 15.59 4.90
CA GLN A 63 5.84 15.76 5.60
C GLN A 63 4.64 15.69 4.64
N LEU A 64 4.72 16.43 3.51
CA LEU A 64 3.67 16.45 2.51
C LEU A 64 3.36 15.06 1.94
N LEU A 65 4.37 14.19 1.77
CA LEU A 65 4.15 12.82 1.31
C LEU A 65 3.44 11.98 2.39
N GLY A 66 3.80 12.17 3.66
CA GLY A 66 3.11 11.53 4.79
C GLY A 66 1.63 11.92 4.83
N GLU A 67 1.33 13.21 4.69
CA GLU A 67 -0.03 13.73 4.65
C GLU A 67 -0.83 13.19 3.45
N GLN A 68 -0.21 13.15 2.26
CA GLN A 68 -0.85 12.58 1.07
C GLN A 68 -1.22 11.11 1.23
N HIS A 69 -0.36 10.31 1.85
CA HIS A 69 -0.65 8.90 2.11
C HIS A 69 -1.67 8.71 3.23
N ALA A 70 -1.63 9.56 4.27
CA ALA A 70 -2.58 9.49 5.38
C ALA A 70 -4.00 9.92 4.96
N SER A 71 -4.12 10.89 4.05
CA SER A 71 -5.38 11.40 3.50
C SER A 71 -5.91 10.60 2.29
N GLU A 72 -5.29 9.46 1.98
CA GLU A 72 -5.70 8.66 0.83
C GLU A 72 -7.09 8.04 1.05
N SER A 73 -8.10 8.62 0.41
CA SER A 73 -9.52 8.27 0.57
C SER A 73 -9.85 6.78 0.39
N THR A 74 -9.01 6.04 -0.34
CA THR A 74 -9.17 4.59 -0.51
C THR A 74 -8.92 3.82 0.79
N LEU A 75 -8.02 4.31 1.66
CA LEU A 75 -7.79 3.72 2.98
C LEU A 75 -8.97 3.98 3.92
N GLU A 76 -9.54 5.17 3.87
CA GLU A 76 -10.76 5.51 4.63
C GLU A 76 -11.95 4.64 4.22
N LYS A 77 -12.18 4.46 2.91
CA LYS A 77 -13.20 3.54 2.36
C LYS A 77 -13.00 2.09 2.79
N LEU A 78 -11.77 1.72 3.08
CA LEU A 78 -11.41 0.41 3.60
C LEU A 78 -11.58 0.28 5.12
N GLY A 79 -12.01 1.34 5.81
CA GLY A 79 -12.08 1.40 7.26
C GLY A 79 -10.71 1.39 7.93
N ILE A 80 -9.64 1.68 7.18
CA ILE A 80 -8.28 1.73 7.70
C ILE A 80 -8.06 3.10 8.32
N LYS A 81 -7.86 3.13 9.64
CA LYS A 81 -7.49 4.36 10.35
C LYS A 81 -6.04 4.69 10.06
N THR A 82 -5.80 5.92 9.60
CA THR A 82 -4.47 6.47 9.37
C THR A 82 -4.17 7.53 10.43
N VAL A 83 -2.92 7.59 10.87
CA VAL A 83 -2.41 8.63 11.78
C VAL A 83 -1.08 9.09 11.21
N ASN A 84 -0.97 10.38 10.92
CA ASN A 84 0.30 11.00 10.57
C ASN A 84 0.97 11.50 11.85
N ILE A 85 2.26 11.17 12.01
CA ILE A 85 3.09 11.59 13.15
C ILE A 85 4.27 12.31 12.52
N THR A 86 4.46 13.57 12.88
CA THR A 86 5.48 14.48 12.32
C THR A 86 6.34 15.05 13.42
#